data_AF-A0A4W3GD49-F1
#
_entry.id   AF-A0A4W3GD49-F1
#
_cell.length_a   1.000
_cell.length_b   1.000
_cell.length_c   1.000
_cell.angle_alpha   90.00
_cell.angle_beta   90.00
_cell.angle_gamma   90.00
#
_symmetry.space_group_name_H-M   'P 1'
#
loop_
_entity.id
_entity.type
_entity.pdbx_description
1 polymer ?
#
loop_
_entity_poly.entity_id
_entity_poly.type
_entity_poly.pdbx_seq_one_letter_code
_entity_poly.pdbx_strand_id
1 'polypeptide(L)'
;MDRILEAMMVSHHPISVKHCLVRRMLEAAKQPLDSGQCCAMFELSIKLILLGDTKFKRDVGKEVLRAFAENHGAEFEKFFNVSFILKLLQDGYGTLSRRNIGVLECIQLGLKYIEDSDSAYRVFQALQIELLRIVCERPGPKLCATLCKLLSEFPQSIPSGKLQVVFCQQLVRSIGQFQCRSNGEDEIVEYLEQVTRISRLLQKIWTIQAAVIIPSLRELFIVISTTGWGMSVLKNKASSQFSTQYQSEGLKGQFK
;
A
#
# COMPACT_ATOMS: atom_id res chain seq x y z
N MET A 1 -20.87 11.29 18.62
CA MET A 1 -21.48 10.19 17.82
C MET A 1 -20.60 8.96 17.86
N ASP A 2 -19.30 9.16 17.67
CA ASP A 2 -18.18 8.30 18.02
C ASP A 2 -18.42 7.36 19.23
N ARG A 3 -18.71 7.88 20.42
CA ARG A 3 -18.92 7.04 21.63
C ARG A 3 -20.08 6.05 21.50
N ILE A 4 -21.15 6.46 20.80
CA ILE A 4 -22.31 5.59 20.56
C ILE A 4 -21.90 4.48 19.59
N LEU A 5 -21.17 4.80 18.52
CA LEU A 5 -20.68 3.80 17.58
C LEU A 5 -19.73 2.82 18.25
N GLU A 6 -18.77 3.34 19.03
CA GLU A 6 -17.79 2.54 19.77
C GLU A 6 -18.47 1.54 20.72
N ALA A 7 -19.39 2.01 21.57
CA ALA A 7 -20.15 1.16 22.47
C ALA A 7 -20.97 0.10 21.72
N MET A 8 -21.58 0.48 20.60
CA MET A 8 -22.42 -0.40 19.80
C MET A 8 -21.62 -1.49 19.08
N MET A 9 -20.38 -1.21 18.69
CA MET A 9 -19.50 -2.23 18.13
C MET A 9 -19.08 -3.29 19.16
N VAL A 10 -18.96 -2.93 20.44
CA VAL A 10 -18.63 -3.86 21.53
C VAL A 10 -19.86 -4.63 22.03
N SER A 11 -21.06 -4.07 21.89
CA SER A 11 -22.30 -4.67 22.38
C SER A 11 -22.65 -6.05 21.75
N HIS A 12 -23.50 -6.81 22.45
CA HIS A 12 -24.08 -8.09 21.97
C HIS A 12 -25.38 -7.90 21.17
N HIS A 13 -25.68 -6.68 20.71
CA HIS A 13 -26.88 -6.46 19.91
C HIS A 13 -26.82 -7.20 18.56
N PRO A 14 -27.98 -7.62 18.01
CA PRO A 14 -28.05 -8.24 16.69
C PRO A 14 -27.43 -7.36 15.60
N ILE A 15 -26.83 -8.00 14.58
CA ILE A 15 -26.18 -7.31 13.46
C ILE A 15 -27.15 -6.35 12.74
N SER A 16 -28.44 -6.70 12.64
CA SER A 16 -29.49 -5.83 12.07
C SER A 16 -29.63 -4.49 12.81
N VAL A 17 -29.55 -4.51 14.14
CA VAL A 17 -29.61 -3.30 14.98
C VAL A 17 -28.35 -2.47 14.78
N LYS A 18 -27.18 -3.11 14.72
CA LYS A 18 -25.91 -2.44 14.43
C LYS A 18 -25.95 -1.75 13.06
N HIS A 19 -26.47 -2.42 12.02
CA HIS A 19 -26.64 -1.81 10.70
C HIS A 19 -27.59 -0.62 10.69
N CYS A 20 -28.71 -0.70 11.41
CA CYS A 20 -29.64 0.43 11.51
C CYS A 20 -28.97 1.67 12.09
N LEU A 21 -28.17 1.49 13.15
CA LEU A 21 -27.40 2.57 13.74
C LEU A 21 -26.33 3.12 12.78
N VAL A 22 -25.56 2.23 12.13
CA VAL A 22 -24.55 2.65 11.14
C VAL A 22 -25.20 3.49 10.05
N ARG A 23 -26.35 3.07 9.51
CA ARG A 23 -27.09 3.86 8.52
C ARG A 23 -27.45 5.25 9.04
N ARG A 24 -27.93 5.37 10.28
CA ARG A 24 -28.21 6.67 10.89
C ARG A 24 -26.97 7.55 11.02
N MET A 25 -25.81 6.96 11.27
CA MET A 25 -24.53 7.68 11.33
C MET A 25 -24.06 8.15 9.96
N LEU A 26 -24.28 7.35 8.92
CA LEU A 26 -23.99 7.76 7.54
C LEU A 26 -24.89 8.92 7.11
N GLU A 27 -26.16 8.94 7.54
CA GLU A 27 -27.03 10.10 7.30
C GLU A 27 -26.59 11.33 8.11
N ALA A 28 -26.09 11.15 9.32
CA ALA A 28 -25.57 12.24 10.14
C ALA A 28 -24.29 12.86 9.55
N ALA A 29 -23.49 12.10 8.80
CA ALA A 29 -22.30 12.60 8.11
C ALA A 29 -22.61 13.67 7.05
N LYS A 30 -23.87 13.76 6.58
CA LYS A 30 -24.29 14.78 5.62
C LYS A 30 -24.64 16.12 6.28
N GLN A 31 -24.70 16.16 7.61
CA GLN A 31 -25.02 17.37 8.37
C GLN A 31 -23.72 18.11 8.71
N PRO A 32 -23.74 19.45 8.85
CA PRO A 32 -22.57 20.18 9.32
C PRO A 32 -22.23 19.75 10.75
N LEU A 33 -20.96 19.40 10.96
CA LEU A 33 -20.41 18.99 12.25
C LEU A 33 -19.24 19.89 12.62
N ASP A 34 -18.96 20.03 13.91
CA ASP A 34 -17.76 20.75 14.34
C ASP A 34 -16.48 19.93 14.10
N SER A 35 -15.35 20.62 14.03
CA SER A 35 -14.06 19.99 13.73
C SER A 35 -13.66 18.90 14.74
N GLY A 36 -14.05 19.03 16.02
CA GLY A 36 -13.78 18.03 17.05
C GLY A 36 -14.59 16.76 16.83
N GLN A 37 -15.86 16.91 16.45
CA GLN A 37 -16.73 15.79 16.10
C GLN A 37 -16.24 15.03 14.85
N CYS A 38 -15.81 15.75 13.81
CA CYS A 38 -15.22 15.13 12.62
C CYS A 38 -13.96 14.34 12.98
N CYS A 39 -13.05 14.96 13.74
CA CYS A 39 -11.81 14.31 14.17
C CYS A 39 -12.07 13.02 14.96
N ALA A 40 -12.98 13.05 15.94
CA ALA A 40 -13.33 11.87 16.74
C ALA A 40 -13.90 10.73 15.87
N MET A 41 -14.68 11.07 14.84
CA MET A 41 -15.22 10.09 13.90
C MET A 41 -14.14 9.49 12.99
N PHE A 42 -13.17 10.30 12.53
CA PHE A 42 -12.02 9.79 11.79
C PHE A 42 -11.16 8.87 12.65
N GLU A 43 -10.80 9.28 13.87
CA GLU A 43 -10.02 8.46 14.80
C GLU A 43 -10.67 7.12 15.10
N LEU A 44 -11.98 7.11 15.38
CA LEU A 44 -12.72 5.88 15.62
C LEU A 44 -12.77 5.00 14.36
N SER A 45 -12.95 5.60 13.18
CA SER A 45 -12.98 4.86 11.93
C SER A 45 -11.65 4.18 11.65
N ILE A 46 -10.52 4.89 11.82
CA ILE A 46 -9.16 4.32 11.72
C ILE A 46 -8.99 3.18 12.74
N LYS A 47 -9.43 3.39 13.98
CA LYS A 47 -9.38 2.36 15.04
C LYS A 47 -10.16 1.11 14.64
N LEU A 48 -11.36 1.26 14.09
CA LEU A 48 -12.18 0.13 13.65
C LEU A 48 -11.58 -0.59 12.44
N ILE A 49 -10.99 0.14 11.49
CA ILE A 49 -10.32 -0.43 10.31
C ILE A 49 -9.11 -1.28 10.73
N LEU A 50 -8.29 -0.76 11.63
CA LEU A 50 -7.00 -1.36 12.00
C LEU A 50 -7.14 -2.40 13.12
N LEU A 51 -7.91 -2.10 14.16
CA LEU A 51 -8.02 -2.93 15.37
C LEU A 51 -9.35 -3.68 15.48
N GLY A 52 -10.23 -3.60 14.46
CA GLY A 52 -11.47 -4.36 14.44
C GLY A 52 -11.22 -5.87 14.40
N ASP A 53 -11.65 -6.58 15.43
CA ASP A 53 -11.56 -8.04 15.57
C ASP A 53 -12.33 -8.82 14.49
N THR A 54 -13.43 -8.26 14.01
CA THR A 54 -14.33 -8.87 13.03
C THR A 54 -14.30 -8.13 11.71
N LYS A 55 -14.57 -8.86 10.62
CA LYS A 55 -14.73 -8.26 9.28
C LYS A 55 -15.78 -7.15 9.30
N PHE A 56 -16.90 -7.38 9.99
CA PHE A 56 -17.96 -6.40 10.16
C PHE A 56 -17.46 -5.06 10.74
N LYS A 57 -16.71 -5.07 11.85
CA LYS A 57 -16.17 -3.83 12.44
C LYS A 57 -15.25 -3.09 11.47
N ARG A 58 -14.39 -3.81 10.75
CA ARG A 58 -13.48 -3.21 9.77
C ARG A 58 -14.25 -2.60 8.60
N ASP A 59 -15.29 -3.28 8.11
CA ASP A 59 -16.12 -2.79 7.01
C ASP A 59 -16.92 -1.55 7.43
N VAL A 60 -17.50 -1.54 8.64
CA VAL A 60 -18.15 -0.35 9.22
C VAL A 60 -17.17 0.82 9.34
N GLY A 61 -15.95 0.57 9.82
CA GLY A 61 -14.92 1.62 9.90
C GLY A 61 -14.61 2.24 8.54
N LYS A 62 -14.51 1.43 7.47
CA LYS A 62 -14.31 1.93 6.09
C LYS A 62 -15.50 2.74 5.59
N GLU A 63 -16.72 2.28 5.87
CA GLU A 63 -17.95 2.93 5.40
C GLU A 63 -18.16 4.29 6.08
N VAL A 64 -17.92 4.36 7.39
CA VAL A 64 -17.99 5.61 8.16
C VAL A 64 -16.87 6.57 7.75
N LEU A 65 -15.63 6.08 7.59
CA LEU A 65 -14.53 6.92 7.13
C LEU A 65 -14.86 7.58 5.78
N ARG A 66 -15.37 6.79 4.84
CA ARG A 66 -15.78 7.27 3.50
C ARG A 66 -16.81 8.38 3.61
N ALA A 67 -17.92 8.12 4.29
CA ALA A 67 -19.01 9.09 4.38
C ALA A 67 -18.55 10.40 5.03
N PHE A 68 -17.74 10.33 6.09
CA PHE A 68 -17.25 11.54 6.74
C PHE A 68 -16.18 12.27 5.91
N ALA A 69 -15.28 11.56 5.24
CA ALA A 69 -14.25 12.18 4.41
C ALA A 69 -14.84 12.88 3.17
N GLU A 70 -15.88 12.29 2.56
CA GLU A 70 -16.58 12.88 1.41
C GLU A 70 -17.37 14.15 1.77
N ASN A 71 -17.99 14.20 2.97
CA ASN A 71 -18.80 15.35 3.39
C ASN A 71 -18.00 16.42 4.15
N HIS A 72 -16.84 16.06 4.74
CA HIS A 72 -16.01 16.93 5.56
C HIS A 72 -14.54 16.89 5.10
N GLY A 73 -14.31 17.14 3.81
CA GLY A 73 -12.99 17.02 3.19
C GLY A 73 -11.92 17.92 3.80
N ALA A 74 -12.26 19.17 4.17
CA ALA A 74 -11.31 20.10 4.77
C ALA A 74 -10.85 19.65 6.17
N GLU A 75 -11.75 19.06 6.95
CA GLU A 75 -11.44 18.45 8.25
C GLU A 75 -10.63 17.17 8.07
N PHE A 76 -10.97 16.36 7.07
CA PHE A 76 -10.23 15.14 6.76
C PHE A 76 -8.81 15.43 6.31
N GLU A 77 -8.59 16.45 5.49
CA GLU A 77 -7.26 16.90 5.07
C GLU A 77 -6.39 17.30 6.28
N LYS A 78 -6.96 18.05 7.22
CA LYS A 78 -6.25 18.42 8.46
C LYS A 78 -5.90 17.20 9.31
N PHE A 79 -6.80 16.22 9.38
CA PHE A 79 -6.60 14.97 10.11
C PHE A 79 -5.55 14.07 9.44
N PHE A 80 -5.68 13.83 8.14
CA PHE A 80 -4.88 12.91 7.33
C PHE A 80 -3.64 13.61 6.76
N ASN A 81 -2.84 14.18 7.67
CA ASN A 81 -1.65 14.96 7.34
C ASN A 81 -0.35 14.13 7.43
N VAL A 82 0.77 14.76 7.05
CA VAL A 82 2.11 14.13 7.06
C VAL A 82 2.46 13.51 8.42
N SER A 83 2.21 14.21 9.53
CA SER A 83 2.54 13.72 10.87
C SER A 83 1.77 12.45 11.21
N PHE A 84 0.49 12.37 10.84
CA PHE A 84 -0.32 11.17 11.02
C PHE A 84 0.20 9.98 10.18
N ILE A 85 0.53 10.22 8.91
CA ILE A 85 1.07 9.19 8.02
C ILE A 85 2.42 8.66 8.52
N LEU A 86 3.32 9.55 8.93
CA LEU A 86 4.62 9.14 9.48
C LEU A 86 4.44 8.34 10.76
N LYS A 87 3.55 8.76 11.67
CA LYS A 87 3.23 8.01 12.89
C LYS A 87 2.79 6.58 12.57
N LEU A 88 1.89 6.40 11.60
CA LEU A 88 1.44 5.08 11.16
C LEU A 88 2.59 4.22 10.60
N LEU A 89 3.46 4.79 9.74
CA LEU A 89 4.52 4.05 9.06
C LEU A 89 5.78 3.82 9.91
N GLN A 90 6.01 4.64 10.93
CA GLN A 90 7.20 4.59 11.78
C GLN A 90 6.91 3.89 13.11
N ASP A 91 5.75 4.16 13.72
CA ASP A 91 5.39 3.67 15.05
C ASP A 91 4.38 2.52 15.00
N GLY A 92 3.58 2.44 13.93
CA GLY A 92 2.45 1.51 13.84
C GLY A 92 1.17 2.11 14.43
N TYR A 93 0.25 1.25 14.87
CA TYR A 93 -1.03 1.71 15.42
C TYR A 93 -1.57 0.76 16.50
N GLY A 94 -1.67 1.25 17.73
CA GLY A 94 -2.10 0.44 18.88
C GLY A 94 -1.18 -0.77 19.07
N THR A 95 -1.72 -1.98 18.90
CA THR A 95 -0.96 -3.25 18.97
C THR A 95 -0.36 -3.68 17.64
N LEU A 96 -0.66 -2.98 16.53
CA LEU A 96 -0.13 -3.32 15.20
C LEU A 96 1.28 -2.78 15.00
N SER A 97 2.14 -3.62 14.44
CA SER A 97 3.47 -3.20 14.03
C SER A 97 3.43 -2.22 12.84
N ARG A 98 4.46 -1.39 12.73
CA ARG A 98 4.70 -0.45 11.62
C ARG A 98 4.84 -1.07 10.23
N ARG A 99 4.90 -2.41 10.13
CA ARG A 99 4.98 -3.17 8.87
C ARG A 99 3.72 -4.01 8.64
N ASN A 100 2.67 -3.78 9.42
CA ASN A 100 1.39 -4.44 9.22
C ASN A 100 0.77 -4.00 7.89
N ILE A 101 0.26 -4.95 7.12
CA ILE A 101 -0.34 -4.72 5.80
C ILE A 101 -1.55 -3.78 5.89
N GLY A 102 -2.36 -3.92 6.95
CA GLY A 102 -3.54 -3.08 7.19
C GLY A 102 -3.21 -1.60 7.35
N VAL A 103 -2.00 -1.26 7.82
CA VAL A 103 -1.54 0.14 7.88
C VAL A 103 -1.41 0.73 6.47
N LEU A 104 -0.76 0.01 5.55
CA LEU A 104 -0.65 0.46 4.15
C LEU A 104 -2.00 0.53 3.45
N GLU A 105 -2.88 -0.45 3.69
CA GLU A 105 -4.24 -0.44 3.13
C GLU A 105 -5.09 0.72 3.68
N CYS A 106 -4.91 1.07 4.95
CA CYS A 106 -5.58 2.21 5.56
C CYS A 106 -5.07 3.54 4.97
N ILE A 107 -3.76 3.66 4.75
CA ILE A 107 -3.18 4.82 4.07
C ILE A 107 -3.71 4.91 2.63
N GLN A 108 -3.68 3.80 1.89
CA GLN A 108 -4.22 3.72 0.53
C GLN A 108 -5.70 4.15 0.46
N LEU A 109 -6.50 3.78 1.47
CA LEU A 109 -7.90 4.23 1.56
C LEU A 109 -8.00 5.74 1.80
N GLY A 110 -7.23 6.29 2.74
CA GLY A 110 -7.29 7.71 3.07
C GLY A 110 -6.79 8.63 1.94
N LEU A 111 -5.78 8.19 1.18
CA LEU A 111 -5.24 8.96 0.05
C LEU A 111 -6.30 9.32 -0.99
N LYS A 112 -7.33 8.48 -1.19
CA LYS A 112 -8.44 8.74 -2.14
C LYS A 112 -9.23 10.00 -1.83
N TYR A 113 -9.22 10.46 -0.59
CA TYR A 113 -10.00 11.62 -0.15
C TYR A 113 -9.17 12.89 -0.03
N ILE A 114 -7.84 12.80 -0.22
CA ILE A 114 -6.94 13.94 -0.19
C ILE A 114 -6.17 14.13 -1.50
N GLU A 115 -6.34 13.27 -2.51
CA GLU A 115 -5.49 13.30 -3.71
C GLU A 115 -5.57 14.62 -4.48
N ASP A 116 -6.74 15.27 -4.46
CA ASP A 116 -7.00 16.56 -5.11
C ASP A 116 -6.82 17.76 -4.17
N SER A 117 -6.32 17.55 -2.95
CA SER A 117 -6.19 18.61 -1.95
C SER A 117 -4.86 19.37 -2.07
N ASP A 118 -4.82 20.60 -1.54
CA ASP A 118 -3.63 21.45 -1.61
C ASP A 118 -2.44 20.86 -0.82
N SER A 119 -2.70 20.10 0.25
CA SER A 119 -1.64 19.46 1.05
C SER A 119 -1.24 18.06 0.57
N ALA A 120 -1.91 17.50 -0.45
CA ALA A 120 -1.66 16.17 -0.97
C ALA A 120 -0.18 15.96 -1.34
N TYR A 121 0.43 16.95 -1.97
CA TYR A 121 1.83 16.87 -2.42
C TYR A 121 2.80 16.58 -1.26
N ARG A 122 2.56 17.15 -0.08
CA ARG A 122 3.41 16.93 1.11
C ARG A 122 3.29 15.50 1.62
N VAL A 123 2.07 14.98 1.61
CA VAL A 123 1.79 13.58 1.98
C VAL A 123 2.47 12.63 1.00
N PHE A 124 2.33 12.86 -0.30
CA PHE A 124 2.99 12.04 -1.32
C PHE A 124 4.52 12.11 -1.23
N GLN A 125 5.10 13.29 -0.98
CA GLN A 125 6.55 13.43 -0.79
C GLN A 125 7.04 12.65 0.45
N ALA A 126 6.30 12.70 1.56
CA ALA A 126 6.63 11.91 2.75
C ALA A 126 6.54 10.40 2.47
N LEU A 127 5.52 9.97 1.71
CA LEU A 127 5.36 8.59 1.29
C LEU A 127 6.50 8.12 0.39
N GLN A 128 7.00 8.92 -0.56
CA GLN A 128 8.16 8.54 -1.38
C GLN A 128 9.35 8.11 -0.51
N ILE A 129 9.62 8.84 0.56
CA ILE A 129 10.76 8.57 1.45
C ILE A 129 10.49 7.32 2.29
N GLU A 130 9.33 7.22 2.95
CA GLU A 130 9.05 6.10 3.84
C GLU A 130 8.82 4.79 3.08
N LEU A 131 8.18 4.81 1.91
CA LEU A 131 8.01 3.61 1.09
C LEU A 131 9.35 3.10 0.56
N LEU A 132 10.28 3.99 0.20
CA LEU A 132 11.65 3.59 -0.12
C LEU A 132 12.35 2.96 1.08
N ARG A 133 12.22 3.57 2.28
CA ARG A 133 12.79 3.00 3.51
C ARG A 133 12.25 1.59 3.77
N ILE A 134 10.93 1.39 3.64
CA ILE A 134 10.30 0.08 3.80
C ILE A 134 10.88 -0.93 2.81
N VAL A 135 11.04 -0.59 1.53
CA VAL A 135 11.63 -1.50 0.53
C VAL A 135 13.11 -1.80 0.82
N CYS A 136 13.88 -0.81 1.29
CA CYS A 136 15.26 -1.00 1.71
C CYS A 136 15.42 -1.94 2.91
N GLU A 137 14.39 -2.06 3.76
CA GLU A 137 14.34 -3.03 4.87
C GLU A 137 14.08 -4.48 4.39
N ARG A 138 13.93 -4.71 3.08
CA ARG A 138 13.71 -6.02 2.45
C ARG A 138 12.46 -6.73 3.00
N PRO A 139 11.28 -6.12 2.79
CA PRO A 139 10.05 -6.66 3.34
C PRO A 139 9.64 -7.93 2.59
N GLY A 140 8.88 -8.81 3.24
CA GLY A 140 8.38 -10.03 2.62
C GLY A 140 7.43 -9.79 1.42
N PRO A 141 7.12 -10.84 0.64
CA PRO A 141 6.40 -10.71 -0.63
C PRO A 141 5.01 -10.09 -0.48
N LYS A 142 4.27 -10.43 0.59
CA LYS A 142 2.95 -9.85 0.90
C LYS A 142 3.01 -8.33 1.08
N LEU A 143 3.93 -7.84 1.91
CA LEU A 143 4.06 -6.41 2.18
C LEU A 143 4.56 -5.64 0.95
N CYS A 144 5.52 -6.19 0.21
CA CYS A 144 5.98 -5.64 -1.07
C CYS A 144 4.84 -5.53 -2.10
N ALA A 145 4.00 -6.57 -2.23
CA ALA A 145 2.88 -6.56 -3.15
C ALA A 145 1.80 -5.54 -2.77
N THR A 146 1.52 -5.35 -1.47
CA THR A 146 0.60 -4.29 -1.00
C THR A 146 1.17 -2.90 -1.26
N LEU A 147 2.48 -2.69 -1.00
CA LEU A 147 3.15 -1.45 -1.34
C LEU A 147 3.07 -1.16 -2.85
N CYS A 148 3.31 -2.17 -3.69
CA CYS A 148 3.21 -2.00 -5.13
C CYS A 148 1.78 -1.73 -5.62
N LYS A 149 0.77 -2.25 -4.92
CA LYS A 149 -0.64 -1.94 -5.17
C LYS A 149 -0.91 -0.46 -4.91
N LEU A 150 -0.46 0.07 -3.77
CA LEU A 150 -0.58 1.50 -3.42
C LEU A 150 0.11 2.37 -4.47
N LEU A 151 1.36 2.06 -4.84
CA LEU A 151 2.12 2.83 -5.84
C LEU A 151 1.52 2.76 -7.25
N SER A 152 0.81 1.68 -7.58
CA SER A 152 0.12 1.56 -8.86
C SER A 152 -1.10 2.48 -8.95
N GLU A 153 -1.79 2.67 -7.82
CA GLU A 153 -2.96 3.56 -7.69
C GLU A 153 -2.54 5.02 -7.52
N PHE A 154 -1.46 5.28 -6.77
CA PHE A 154 -0.93 6.62 -6.53
C PHE A 154 0.54 6.75 -7.00
N PRO A 155 0.78 6.92 -8.32
CA PRO A 155 2.13 7.04 -8.88
C PRO A 155 2.95 8.20 -8.31
N GLN A 156 2.30 9.24 -7.77
CA GLN A 156 2.94 10.38 -7.09
C GLN A 156 3.74 9.94 -5.86
N SER A 157 3.45 8.77 -5.29
CA SER A 157 4.18 8.18 -4.16
C SER A 157 5.45 7.43 -4.58
N ILE A 158 5.73 7.27 -5.89
CA ILE A 158 6.93 6.60 -6.37
C ILE A 158 8.14 7.54 -6.21
N PRO A 159 9.26 7.09 -5.60
CA PRO A 159 10.46 7.90 -5.50
C PRO A 159 10.93 8.41 -6.86
N SER A 160 11.40 9.65 -6.91
CA SER A 160 11.83 10.32 -8.15
C SER A 160 13.35 10.51 -8.23
N GLY A 161 13.85 10.86 -9.41
CA GLY A 161 15.27 11.12 -9.66
C GLY A 161 16.17 9.93 -9.32
N LYS A 162 17.28 10.18 -8.63
CA LYS A 162 18.26 9.13 -8.25
C LYS A 162 17.67 8.08 -7.30
N LEU A 163 16.69 8.46 -6.48
CA LEU A 163 16.04 7.54 -5.53
C LEU A 163 15.17 6.50 -6.25
N GLN A 164 14.66 6.81 -7.44
CA GLN A 164 13.91 5.85 -8.25
C GLN A 164 14.77 4.67 -8.69
N VAL A 165 16.04 4.92 -9.04
CA VAL A 165 17.01 3.87 -9.38
C VAL A 165 17.20 2.94 -8.19
N VAL A 166 17.44 3.50 -7.00
CA VAL A 166 17.62 2.74 -5.75
C VAL A 166 16.36 1.93 -5.45
N PHE A 167 15.19 2.54 -5.58
CA PHE A 167 13.91 1.88 -5.36
C PHE A 167 13.75 0.64 -6.24
N CYS A 168 13.95 0.78 -7.56
CA CYS A 168 13.84 -0.34 -8.49
C CYS A 168 14.85 -1.46 -8.20
N GLN A 169 16.11 -1.10 -7.90
CA GLN A 169 17.14 -2.08 -7.52
C GLN A 169 16.77 -2.85 -6.26
N GLN A 170 16.24 -2.18 -5.23
CA GLN A 170 15.85 -2.85 -3.99
C GLN A 170 14.62 -3.73 -4.14
N LEU A 171 13.67 -3.38 -5.00
CA LEU A 171 12.57 -4.28 -5.37
C LEU A 171 13.09 -5.53 -6.08
N VAL A 172 14.01 -5.40 -7.05
CA VAL A 172 14.63 -6.55 -7.74
C VAL A 172 15.36 -7.46 -6.74
N ARG A 173 16.13 -6.87 -5.80
CA ARG A 173 16.80 -7.63 -4.73
C ARG A 173 15.80 -8.37 -3.84
N SER A 174 14.70 -7.71 -3.48
CA SER A 174 13.65 -8.30 -2.65
C SER A 174 13.00 -9.49 -3.35
N ILE A 175 12.67 -9.38 -4.64
CA ILE A 175 12.16 -10.50 -5.46
C ILE A 175 13.14 -11.68 -5.45
N GLY A 176 14.43 -11.40 -5.61
CA GLY A 176 15.49 -12.42 -5.58
C GLY A 176 15.60 -13.20 -4.27
N GLN A 177 15.10 -12.63 -3.17
CA GLN A 177 15.15 -13.23 -1.83
C GLN A 177 13.83 -13.90 -1.44
N PHE A 178 12.76 -13.70 -2.20
CA PHE A 178 11.48 -14.30 -1.89
C PHE A 178 11.50 -15.82 -2.02
N GLN A 179 10.86 -16.47 -1.07
CA GLN A 179 10.73 -17.92 -1.01
C GLN A 179 9.27 -18.25 -0.75
N CYS A 180 8.71 -19.16 -1.55
CA CYS A 180 7.47 -19.84 -1.22
C CYS A 180 7.82 -21.14 -0.51
N ARG A 181 7.59 -21.22 0.80
CA ARG A 181 7.82 -22.42 1.61
C ARG A 181 6.60 -23.33 1.71
N SER A 182 5.46 -22.88 1.16
CA SER A 182 4.22 -23.63 1.19
C SER A 182 4.13 -24.61 0.04
N ASN A 183 3.47 -25.74 0.31
CA ASN A 183 3.09 -26.74 -0.67
C ASN A 183 1.60 -26.67 -1.03
N GLY A 184 0.84 -25.75 -0.41
CA GLY A 184 -0.58 -25.56 -0.69
C GLY A 184 -0.78 -24.78 -1.99
N GLU A 185 -1.66 -25.26 -2.87
CA GLU A 185 -1.93 -24.65 -4.16
C GLU A 185 -2.37 -23.19 -4.02
N ASP A 186 -3.32 -22.89 -3.13
CA ASP A 186 -3.82 -21.54 -2.87
C ASP A 186 -2.70 -20.57 -2.43
N GLU A 187 -1.79 -21.02 -1.58
CA GLU A 187 -0.68 -20.21 -1.08
C GLU A 187 0.39 -19.97 -2.17
N ILE A 188 0.62 -20.96 -3.04
CA ILE A 188 1.49 -20.82 -4.21
C ILE A 188 0.89 -19.82 -5.20
N VAL A 189 -0.42 -19.90 -5.46
CA VAL A 189 -1.13 -18.94 -6.33
C VAL A 189 -1.03 -17.53 -5.74
N GLU A 190 -1.31 -17.36 -4.44
CA GLU A 190 -1.19 -16.06 -3.76
C GLU A 190 0.23 -15.49 -3.87
N TYR A 191 1.24 -16.34 -3.68
CA TYR A 191 2.64 -15.96 -3.85
C TYR A 191 2.96 -15.50 -5.28
N LEU A 192 2.51 -16.24 -6.29
CA LEU A 192 2.72 -15.89 -7.70
C LEU A 192 2.02 -14.57 -8.06
N GLU A 193 0.83 -14.33 -7.53
CA GLU A 193 0.12 -13.05 -7.69
C GLU A 193 0.91 -11.88 -7.08
N GLN A 194 1.47 -12.07 -5.88
CA GLN A 194 2.31 -11.07 -5.21
C GLN A 194 3.53 -10.72 -6.05
N VAL A 195 4.30 -11.71 -6.50
CA VAL A 195 5.48 -11.49 -7.33
C VAL A 195 5.11 -10.84 -8.67
N THR A 196 4.04 -11.31 -9.31
CA THR A 196 3.55 -10.75 -10.57
C THR A 196 3.18 -9.27 -10.43
N ARG A 197 2.57 -8.88 -9.31
CA ARG A 197 2.22 -7.47 -9.05
C ARG A 197 3.44 -6.57 -8.94
N ILE A 198 4.49 -7.04 -8.25
CA ILE A 198 5.73 -6.29 -8.09
C ILE A 198 6.43 -6.14 -9.45
N SER A 199 6.50 -7.22 -10.23
CA SER A 199 7.07 -7.19 -11.59
C SER A 199 6.33 -6.23 -12.52
N ARG A 200 4.99 -6.19 -12.45
CA ARG A 200 4.17 -5.25 -13.26
C ARG A 200 4.46 -3.80 -12.91
N LEU A 201 4.65 -3.47 -11.63
CA LEU A 201 5.01 -2.10 -11.24
C LEU A 201 6.39 -1.72 -11.77
N LEU A 202 7.38 -2.62 -11.63
CA LEU A 202 8.72 -2.39 -12.18
C LEU A 202 8.68 -2.13 -13.69
N GLN A 203 7.94 -2.95 -14.44
CA GLN A 203 7.73 -2.75 -15.87
C GLN A 203 7.10 -1.40 -16.19
N LYS A 204 6.07 -1.00 -15.44
CA LYS A 204 5.42 0.32 -15.61
C LYS A 204 6.38 1.48 -15.35
N ILE A 205 7.29 1.35 -14.36
CA ILE A 205 8.30 2.37 -14.09
C ILE A 205 9.33 2.42 -15.24
N TRP A 206 9.76 1.26 -15.74
CA TRP A 206 10.73 1.17 -16.84
C TRP A 206 10.23 1.76 -18.14
N THR A 207 8.96 1.55 -18.49
CA THR A 207 8.38 2.15 -19.70
C THR A 207 8.29 3.67 -19.62
N ILE A 208 8.14 4.23 -18.43
CA ILE A 208 8.08 5.69 -18.23
C ILE A 208 9.49 6.28 -18.14
N GLN A 209 10.44 5.58 -17.50
CA GLN A 209 11.78 6.08 -17.22
C GLN A 209 12.86 5.09 -17.64
N ALA A 210 13.35 5.23 -18.88
CA ALA A 210 14.39 4.36 -19.44
C ALA A 210 15.71 4.36 -18.62
N ALA A 211 16.03 5.46 -17.94
CA ALA A 211 17.26 5.60 -17.14
C ALA A 211 17.38 4.58 -15.99
N VAL A 212 16.26 4.02 -15.52
CA VAL A 212 16.27 3.02 -14.43
C VAL A 212 16.38 1.57 -14.94
N ILE A 213 16.25 1.33 -16.25
CA ILE A 213 16.26 -0.02 -16.85
C ILE A 213 17.62 -0.69 -16.65
N ILE A 214 18.69 -0.10 -17.17
CA ILE A 214 20.04 -0.71 -17.14
C ILE A 214 20.51 -0.97 -15.69
N PRO A 215 20.38 -0.03 -14.73
CA PRO A 215 20.71 -0.30 -13.33
C PRO A 215 19.89 -1.44 -12.70
N SER A 216 18.61 -1.57 -13.06
CA SER A 216 17.75 -2.64 -12.55
C SER A 216 18.10 -4.00 -13.14
N LEU A 217 18.43 -4.07 -14.42
CA LEU A 217 18.84 -5.30 -15.09
C LEU A 217 20.22 -5.79 -14.64
N ARG A 218 21.16 -4.87 -14.39
CA ARG A 218 22.43 -5.21 -13.74
C ARG A 218 22.20 -5.86 -12.38
N GLU A 219 21.27 -5.32 -11.60
CA GLU A 219 20.92 -5.90 -10.30
C GLU A 219 20.28 -7.29 -10.45
N LEU A 220 19.38 -7.46 -11.43
CA LEU A 220 18.78 -8.76 -11.74
C LEU A 220 19.86 -9.80 -12.10
N PHE A 221 20.86 -9.40 -12.90
CA PHE A 221 21.98 -10.25 -13.26
C PHE A 221 22.77 -10.66 -12.01
N ILE A 222 23.10 -9.71 -11.13
CA ILE A 222 23.80 -10.00 -9.86
C ILE A 222 23.01 -11.01 -9.02
N VAL A 223 21.70 -10.81 -8.86
CA VAL A 223 20.83 -11.72 -8.11
C VAL A 223 20.89 -13.13 -8.72
N ILE A 224 20.71 -13.26 -10.03
CA ILE A 224 20.70 -14.56 -10.73
C ILE A 224 22.08 -15.25 -10.66
N SER A 225 23.17 -14.49 -10.75
CA SER A 225 24.54 -15.00 -10.74
C SER A 225 25.04 -15.39 -9.35
N THR A 226 24.51 -14.79 -8.28
CA THR A 226 24.92 -15.06 -6.89
C THR A 226 24.08 -16.15 -6.23
N THR A 227 22.84 -16.36 -6.66
CA THR A 227 22.00 -17.45 -6.15
C THR A 227 22.37 -18.78 -6.82
N GLY A 228 23.32 -19.49 -6.22
CA GLY A 228 23.75 -20.83 -6.67
C GLY A 228 22.69 -21.93 -6.49
N TRP A 229 21.61 -21.71 -5.74
CA TRP A 229 20.61 -22.75 -5.43
C TRP A 229 19.18 -22.15 -5.45
N GLY A 230 18.28 -22.70 -6.28
CA GLY A 230 16.83 -22.65 -5.99
C GLY A 230 15.91 -21.72 -6.79
N MET A 231 16.26 -21.22 -7.98
CA MET A 231 15.31 -20.52 -8.86
C MET A 231 15.23 -21.18 -10.25
N SER A 232 14.34 -22.16 -10.43
CA SER A 232 13.97 -22.67 -11.77
C SER A 232 12.72 -21.99 -12.33
N VAL A 233 11.75 -21.62 -11.48
CA VAL A 233 10.44 -21.10 -11.93
C VAL A 233 10.45 -19.59 -12.21
N LEU A 234 11.11 -18.79 -11.36
CA LEU A 234 11.22 -17.34 -11.57
C LEU A 234 12.21 -16.97 -12.69
N LYS A 235 13.26 -17.78 -12.92
CA LYS A 235 14.16 -17.61 -14.06
C LYS A 235 13.40 -17.68 -15.38
N ASN A 236 12.46 -18.61 -15.55
CA ASN A 236 11.76 -18.75 -16.82
C ASN A 236 10.72 -17.65 -17.07
N LYS A 237 10.00 -17.16 -16.05
CA LYS A 237 8.94 -16.16 -16.25
C LYS A 237 9.47 -14.73 -16.28
N ALA A 238 10.47 -14.41 -15.45
CA ALA A 238 11.21 -13.16 -15.56
C ALA A 238 11.95 -13.15 -16.90
N SER A 239 12.87 -14.09 -17.17
CA SER A 239 13.72 -14.02 -18.36
C SER A 239 12.96 -14.11 -19.68
N SER A 240 11.83 -14.83 -19.76
CA SER A 240 10.98 -14.82 -20.96
C SER A 240 10.34 -13.46 -21.20
N GLN A 241 9.79 -12.81 -20.16
CA GLN A 241 9.20 -11.47 -20.30
C GLN A 241 10.26 -10.38 -20.54
N PHE A 242 11.43 -10.49 -19.89
CA PHE A 242 12.55 -9.56 -20.08
C PHE A 242 13.16 -9.66 -21.48
N SER A 243 13.27 -10.86 -22.04
CA SER A 243 13.84 -11.07 -23.38
C SER A 243 12.95 -10.49 -24.48
N THR A 244 11.62 -10.57 -24.33
CA THR A 244 10.68 -9.99 -25.31
C THR A 244 10.79 -8.47 -25.39
N GLN A 245 11.01 -7.80 -24.25
CA GLN A 245 11.10 -6.33 -24.19
C GLN A 245 12.50 -5.82 -24.63
N TYR A 246 13.56 -6.57 -24.32
CA TYR A 246 14.92 -6.28 -24.83
C TYR A 246 15.03 -6.43 -26.35
N GLN A 247 14.25 -7.34 -26.94
CA GLN A 247 14.18 -7.52 -28.39
C GLN A 247 13.32 -6.45 -29.08
N SER A 248 12.30 -5.88 -28.41
CA SER A 248 11.46 -4.83 -28.99
C SER A 248 12.10 -3.43 -28.98
N GLU A 249 13.02 -3.14 -28.04
CA GLU A 249 13.64 -1.81 -27.89
C GLU A 249 14.97 -1.60 -28.64
N GLY A 250 15.40 -2.54 -29.50
CA GLY A 250 16.51 -2.28 -30.44
C GLY A 250 17.88 -1.94 -29.83
N LEU A 251 18.11 -2.19 -28.54
CA LEU A 251 19.37 -1.90 -27.84
C LEU A 251 20.39 -3.05 -27.95
N LYS A 252 20.66 -3.53 -29.17
CA LYS A 252 21.67 -4.58 -29.43
C LYS A 252 23.14 -4.10 -29.35
N GLY A 253 23.39 -2.87 -28.92
CA GLY A 253 24.69 -2.20 -29.15
C GLY A 253 25.41 -1.61 -27.94
N GLN A 254 25.06 -1.91 -26.69
CA GLN A 254 25.71 -1.27 -25.53
C GLN A 254 26.18 -2.26 -24.45
N PHE A 255 26.78 -3.37 -24.83
CA PHE A 255 27.73 -4.09 -23.97
C PHE A 255 28.76 -4.80 -24.86
N LYS A 256 29.85 -4.09 -25.17
CA LYS A 256 31.17 -4.67 -25.40
C LYS A 256 32.05 -4.21 -24.24
#